data_AF-A0A2R7MIW8-F1
#
_entry.id   AF-A0A2R7MIW8-F1
#
_cell.length_a   1.000
_cell.length_b   1.000
_cell.length_c   1.000
_cell.angle_alpha   90.00
_cell.angle_beta   90.00
_cell.angle_gamma   90.00
#
_symmetry.space_group_name_H-M   'P 1'
#
loop_
_entity.id
_entity.type
_entity.pdbx_description
1 polymer ?
#
loop_
_entity_poly.entity_id
_entity_poly.type
_entity_poly.pdbx_seq_one_letter_code
_entity_poly.pdbx_strand_id
1 'polypeptide(L)'
;MRLPAANRRALIMLWGPINQVARFVRAGAHLFNAGLEIDAQVLARSALEYAMTIQYAYLRVDGLDRLEKGSYYQRKKLFESLAEWNDDPTYLDLVPKDATKPGAKGMPKFSEIINILDPAHLYLHTTYAVLSQVTHVTPGSQTRYFAVENDELILDPGRAEDGFGNVTVGALAFAMMGATWVLAHMMHDTERLEALDRYSDRLKIPLRYDEDWPASQRAHHD
;
A
#
# COMPACT_ATOMS: atom_id res chain seq x y z
N MET A 1 -11.94 -9.45 -23.16
CA MET A 1 -10.64 -9.17 -22.52
C MET A 1 -9.98 -10.52 -22.17
N ARG A 2 -8.78 -10.82 -22.67
CA ARG A 2 -8.15 -12.14 -22.54
C ARG A 2 -6.87 -12.00 -21.71
N LEU A 3 -6.81 -12.63 -20.55
CA LEU A 3 -5.61 -12.65 -19.71
C LEU A 3 -4.50 -13.47 -20.39
N PRO A 4 -3.30 -12.91 -20.62
CA PRO A 4 -2.15 -13.67 -21.12
C PRO A 4 -1.77 -14.78 -20.13
N ALA A 5 -1.45 -15.96 -20.64
CA ALA A 5 -1.08 -17.11 -19.79
C ALA A 5 0.12 -16.80 -18.87
N ALA A 6 1.09 -16.03 -19.36
CA ALA A 6 2.25 -15.57 -18.60
C ALA A 6 1.88 -14.73 -17.36
N ASN A 7 0.77 -13.97 -17.43
CA ASN A 7 0.35 -13.06 -16.36
C ASN A 7 -0.63 -13.71 -15.37
N ARG A 8 -1.01 -14.97 -15.58
CA ARG A 8 -1.99 -15.67 -14.72
C ARG A 8 -1.58 -15.72 -13.26
N ARG A 9 -0.30 -16.01 -12.98
CA ARG A 9 0.24 -16.06 -11.62
C ARG A 9 0.16 -14.69 -10.96
N ALA A 10 0.65 -13.65 -11.64
CA ALA A 10 0.63 -12.29 -11.14
C ALA A 10 -0.80 -11.85 -10.79
N LEU A 11 -1.78 -12.11 -11.68
CA LEU A 11 -3.17 -11.77 -11.42
C LEU A 11 -3.72 -12.47 -10.18
N ILE A 12 -3.53 -13.79 -10.05
CA ILE A 12 -4.03 -14.55 -8.88
C ILE A 12 -3.49 -13.97 -7.58
N MET A 13 -2.20 -13.61 -7.56
CA MET A 13 -1.52 -13.13 -6.36
C MET A 13 -1.86 -11.68 -6.02
N LEU A 14 -2.00 -10.81 -7.02
CA LEU A 14 -2.15 -9.37 -6.83
C LEU A 14 -3.61 -8.90 -6.86
N TRP A 15 -4.55 -9.72 -7.34
CA TRP A 15 -5.97 -9.35 -7.43
C TRP A 15 -6.56 -8.92 -6.09
N GLY A 16 -6.33 -9.68 -5.02
CA GLY A 16 -6.80 -9.36 -3.67
C GLY A 16 -6.28 -8.00 -3.19
N PRO A 17 -4.96 -7.79 -3.13
CA PRO A 17 -4.34 -6.50 -2.84
C PRO A 17 -4.87 -5.34 -3.69
N ILE A 18 -4.99 -5.51 -5.02
CA ILE A 18 -5.49 -4.47 -5.93
C ILE A 18 -6.93 -4.07 -5.57
N ASN A 19 -7.79 -5.05 -5.31
CA ASN A 19 -9.16 -4.77 -4.88
C ASN A 19 -9.19 -4.08 -3.51
N GLN A 20 -8.26 -4.43 -2.61
CA GLN A 20 -8.16 -3.78 -1.31
C GLN A 20 -7.77 -2.30 -1.44
N VAL A 21 -6.83 -1.96 -2.34
CA VAL A 21 -6.55 -0.56 -2.70
C VAL A 21 -7.81 0.15 -3.16
N ALA A 22 -8.54 -0.43 -4.13
CA ALA A 22 -9.76 0.20 -4.65
C ALA A 22 -10.83 0.42 -3.56
N ARG A 23 -10.98 -0.51 -2.62
CA ARG A 23 -11.90 -0.38 -1.47
C ARG A 23 -11.48 0.75 -0.55
N PHE A 24 -10.20 0.81 -0.15
CA PHE A 24 -9.68 1.88 0.71
C PHE A 24 -9.74 3.24 0.03
N VAL A 25 -9.45 3.32 -1.27
CA VAL A 25 -9.55 4.57 -2.02
C VAL A 25 -10.97 5.09 -2.07
N ARG A 26 -11.95 4.23 -2.36
CA ARG A 26 -13.37 4.62 -2.38
C ARG A 26 -13.87 5.07 -1.00
N ALA A 27 -13.54 4.32 0.04
CA ALA A 27 -13.94 4.66 1.40
C ALA A 27 -13.23 5.94 1.88
N GLY A 28 -11.94 6.10 1.61
CA GLY A 28 -11.16 7.31 1.94
C GLY A 28 -11.69 8.55 1.22
N ALA A 29 -11.99 8.44 -0.08
CA ALA A 29 -12.60 9.54 -0.83
C ALA A 29 -13.99 9.91 -0.30
N HIS A 30 -14.79 8.92 0.14
CA HIS A 30 -16.09 9.19 0.75
C HIS A 30 -15.95 9.95 2.07
N LEU A 31 -15.05 9.53 2.95
CA LEU A 31 -14.75 10.24 4.21
C LEU A 31 -14.25 11.66 3.94
N PHE A 32 -13.31 11.81 3.01
CA PHE A 32 -12.78 13.11 2.62
C PHE A 32 -13.89 14.07 2.14
N ASN A 33 -14.74 13.61 1.23
CA ASN A 33 -15.87 14.41 0.72
C ASN A 33 -16.93 14.72 1.78
N ALA A 34 -16.98 13.95 2.87
CA ALA A 34 -17.87 14.18 4.01
C ALA A 34 -17.25 15.12 5.08
N GLY A 35 -16.06 15.66 4.84
CA GLY A 35 -15.33 16.50 5.80
C GLY A 35 -14.61 15.72 6.91
N LEU A 36 -14.48 14.40 6.77
CA LEU A 36 -13.80 13.50 7.71
C LEU A 36 -12.37 13.20 7.22
N GLU A 37 -11.61 14.26 6.97
CA GLU A 37 -10.30 14.17 6.30
C GLU A 37 -9.25 13.43 7.12
N ILE A 38 -9.28 13.58 8.45
CA ILE A 38 -8.37 12.90 9.39
C ILE A 38 -8.62 11.39 9.36
N ASP A 39 -9.89 10.96 9.35
CA ASP A 39 -10.23 9.55 9.25
C ASP A 39 -9.84 8.97 7.87
N ALA A 40 -9.97 9.79 6.82
CA ALA A 40 -9.54 9.42 5.48
C ALA A 40 -8.03 9.13 5.39
N GLN A 41 -7.18 9.78 6.21
CA GLN A 41 -5.74 9.52 6.25
C GLN A 41 -5.41 8.06 6.59
N VAL A 42 -6.17 7.42 7.48
CA VAL A 42 -5.96 6.02 7.85
C VAL A 42 -6.12 5.12 6.63
N LEU A 43 -7.17 5.37 5.85
CA LEU A 43 -7.45 4.62 4.62
C LEU A 43 -6.45 4.96 3.51
N ALA A 44 -6.03 6.22 3.41
CA ALA A 44 -4.99 6.64 2.47
C ALA A 44 -3.66 5.94 2.76
N ARG A 45 -3.27 5.84 4.04
CA ARG A 45 -2.08 5.09 4.45
C ARG A 45 -2.18 3.64 4.03
N SER A 46 -3.27 2.96 4.38
CA SER A 46 -3.44 1.55 4.03
C SER A 46 -3.47 1.34 2.51
N ALA A 47 -4.14 2.22 1.75
CA ALA A 47 -4.13 2.15 0.29
C ALA A 47 -2.71 2.27 -0.28
N LEU A 48 -1.91 3.22 0.24
CA LEU A 48 -0.53 3.42 -0.17
C LEU A 48 0.35 2.21 0.17
N GLU A 49 0.19 1.63 1.36
CA GLU A 49 0.92 0.43 1.79
C GLU A 49 0.68 -0.76 0.83
N TYR A 50 -0.59 -1.01 0.50
CA TYR A 50 -0.95 -2.05 -0.46
C TYR A 50 -0.43 -1.74 -1.86
N ALA A 51 -0.60 -0.51 -2.36
CA ALA A 51 -0.17 -0.12 -3.69
C ALA A 51 1.36 -0.27 -3.89
N MET A 52 2.15 0.16 -2.90
CA MET A 52 3.61 0.01 -2.95
C MET A 52 4.05 -1.44 -2.85
N THR A 53 3.35 -2.25 -2.04
CA THR A 53 3.59 -3.70 -1.98
C THR A 53 3.30 -4.37 -3.34
N ILE A 54 2.21 -3.98 -4.00
CA ILE A 54 1.84 -4.46 -5.34
C ILE A 54 2.90 -4.07 -6.36
N GLN A 55 3.29 -2.79 -6.41
CA GLN A 55 4.29 -2.26 -7.31
C GLN A 55 5.65 -2.96 -7.12
N TYR A 56 6.12 -3.10 -5.88
CA TYR A 56 7.35 -3.83 -5.59
C TYR A 56 7.28 -5.29 -6.05
N ALA A 57 6.20 -6.00 -5.73
CA ALA A 57 6.05 -7.41 -6.06
C ALA A 57 5.93 -7.64 -7.57
N TYR A 58 5.31 -6.71 -8.29
CA TYR A 58 5.10 -6.80 -9.73
C TYR A 58 6.33 -6.40 -10.54
N LEU A 59 6.95 -5.27 -10.22
CA LEU A 59 8.08 -4.72 -10.97
C LEU A 59 9.40 -5.47 -10.75
N ARG A 60 9.50 -6.27 -9.69
CA ARG A 60 10.73 -7.00 -9.34
C ARG A 60 10.74 -8.43 -9.89
N VAL A 61 11.88 -8.86 -10.44
CA VAL A 61 12.06 -10.21 -11.02
C VAL A 61 11.74 -11.36 -10.05
N ASP A 62 12.06 -11.20 -8.76
CA ASP A 62 11.74 -12.17 -7.70
C ASP A 62 10.62 -11.68 -6.76
N GLY A 63 9.90 -10.62 -7.14
CA GLY A 63 8.91 -9.94 -6.30
C GLY A 63 7.70 -10.82 -5.94
N LEU A 64 7.14 -11.53 -6.93
CA LEU A 64 6.05 -12.47 -6.69
C LEU A 64 6.49 -13.64 -5.80
N ASP A 65 7.67 -14.21 -6.02
CA ASP A 65 8.21 -15.29 -5.16
C ASP A 65 8.35 -14.81 -3.70
N ARG A 66 8.76 -13.56 -3.49
CA ARG A 66 8.86 -12.94 -2.17
C ARG A 66 7.51 -12.73 -1.51
N LEU A 67 6.53 -12.25 -2.28
CA LEU A 67 5.17 -12.03 -1.80
C LEU A 67 4.55 -13.36 -1.37
N GLU A 68 4.64 -14.40 -2.20
CA GLU A 68 4.15 -15.75 -1.87
C GLU A 68 4.74 -16.25 -0.56
N LYS A 69 6.08 -16.16 -0.43
CA LYS A 69 6.78 -16.59 0.77
C LYS A 69 6.36 -15.79 2.00
N GLY A 70 6.28 -14.47 1.88
CA GLY A 70 5.84 -13.58 2.95
C GLY A 70 4.42 -13.91 3.43
N SER A 71 3.48 -14.03 2.49
CA SER A 71 2.08 -14.36 2.78
C SER A 71 1.94 -15.72 3.46
N TYR A 72 2.67 -16.73 3.01
CA TYR A 72 2.69 -18.05 3.65
C TYR A 72 3.12 -17.97 5.12
N TYR A 73 4.26 -17.33 5.42
CA TYR A 73 4.74 -17.26 6.81
C TYR A 73 3.84 -16.44 7.70
N GLN A 74 3.29 -15.32 7.22
CA GLN A 74 2.37 -14.52 8.02
C GLN A 74 1.08 -15.29 8.32
N ARG A 75 0.55 -16.04 7.34
CA ARG A 75 -0.63 -16.87 7.54
C ARG A 75 -0.36 -18.03 8.50
N LYS A 76 0.77 -18.71 8.35
CA LYS A 76 1.22 -19.76 9.27
C LYS A 76 1.33 -19.22 10.69
N LYS A 77 2.07 -18.12 10.87
CA LYS A 77 2.26 -17.47 12.18
C LYS A 77 0.92 -17.08 12.80
N LEU A 78 0.01 -16.49 12.03
CA LEU A 78 -1.31 -16.12 12.52
C LEU A 78 -2.07 -17.33 13.07
N PHE A 79 -2.14 -18.43 12.32
CA PHE A 79 -2.89 -19.61 12.76
C PHE A 79 -2.22 -20.35 13.91
N GLU A 80 -0.88 -20.38 13.97
CA GLU A 80 -0.15 -20.88 15.13
C GLU A 80 -0.46 -20.04 16.38
N SER A 81 -0.46 -18.71 16.28
CA SER A 81 -0.84 -17.82 17.39
C SER A 81 -2.32 -17.96 17.77
N LEU A 82 -3.23 -18.14 16.81
CA LEU A 82 -4.64 -18.37 17.12
C LEU A 82 -4.85 -19.69 17.85
N ALA A 83 -4.13 -20.75 17.48
CA ALA A 83 -4.16 -22.02 18.19
C ALA A 83 -3.70 -21.84 19.65
N GLU A 84 -2.61 -21.10 19.86
CA GLU A 84 -2.07 -20.81 21.19
C GLU A 84 -3.03 -19.94 22.03
N TRP A 85 -3.52 -18.82 21.49
CA TRP A 85 -4.36 -17.87 22.23
C TRP A 85 -5.74 -18.43 22.60
N ASN A 86 -6.25 -19.38 21.82
CA ASN A 86 -7.57 -19.98 22.04
C ASN A 86 -7.50 -21.40 22.62
N ASP A 87 -6.29 -21.94 22.83
CA ASP A 87 -6.06 -23.34 23.22
C ASP A 87 -6.82 -24.34 22.30
N ASP A 88 -6.83 -24.05 20.99
CA ASP A 88 -7.57 -24.81 19.99
C ASP A 88 -6.66 -25.24 18.83
N PRO A 89 -6.23 -26.52 18.78
CA PRO A 89 -5.33 -27.00 17.74
C PRO A 89 -5.98 -27.06 16.34
N THR A 90 -7.31 -26.92 16.21
CA THR A 90 -7.96 -26.96 14.89
C THR A 90 -7.56 -25.79 13.99
N TYR A 91 -7.08 -24.67 14.56
CA TYR A 91 -6.49 -23.58 13.77
C TYR A 91 -5.25 -24.04 12.99
N LEU A 92 -4.52 -25.07 13.45
CA LEU A 92 -3.35 -25.60 12.75
C LEU A 92 -3.73 -26.30 11.43
N ASP A 93 -4.96 -26.79 11.29
CA ASP A 93 -5.44 -27.39 10.04
C ASP A 93 -5.61 -26.34 8.91
N LEU A 94 -5.71 -25.06 9.27
CA LEU A 94 -5.80 -23.92 8.34
C LEU A 94 -4.43 -23.42 7.86
N VAL A 95 -3.34 -23.90 8.49
CA VAL A 95 -1.98 -23.61 8.05
C VAL A 95 -1.80 -24.15 6.63
N PRO A 96 -1.35 -23.33 5.67
CA PRO A 96 -1.08 -23.81 4.32
C PRO A 96 -0.10 -24.98 4.36
N LYS A 97 -0.46 -26.09 3.72
CA LYS A 97 0.35 -27.32 3.69
C LYS A 97 1.41 -27.29 2.58
N ASP A 98 1.22 -26.43 1.59
CA ASP A 98 2.13 -26.28 0.47
C ASP A 98 3.35 -25.44 0.87
N ALA A 99 4.54 -25.99 0.67
CA ALA A 99 5.78 -25.27 0.88
C ALA A 99 5.96 -24.18 -0.19
N THR A 100 6.31 -22.98 0.24
CA THR A 100 6.81 -21.93 -0.67
C THR A 100 8.05 -22.42 -1.39
N LYS A 101 8.31 -21.92 -2.60
CA LYS A 101 9.53 -22.22 -3.37
C LYS A 101 10.78 -22.20 -2.46
N PRO A 102 11.51 -23.33 -2.32
CA PRO A 102 12.70 -23.40 -1.47
C PRO A 102 13.71 -22.30 -1.82
N GLY A 103 14.25 -21.63 -0.80
CA GLY A 103 15.27 -20.60 -0.99
C GLY A 103 14.79 -19.20 -1.40
N ALA A 104 13.51 -18.97 -1.71
CA ALA A 104 13.02 -17.62 -1.98
C ALA A 104 13.28 -16.69 -0.77
N LYS A 105 13.52 -15.39 -0.98
CA LYS A 105 13.58 -14.43 0.14
C LYS A 105 12.16 -14.00 0.52
N GLY A 106 11.94 -13.57 1.76
CA GLY A 106 10.67 -12.93 2.12
C GLY A 106 10.55 -11.54 1.51
N MET A 107 9.35 -10.96 1.59
CA MET A 107 9.19 -9.52 1.38
C MET A 107 10.06 -8.75 2.39
N PRO A 108 10.74 -7.68 1.95
CA PRO A 108 11.44 -6.79 2.87
C PRO A 108 10.44 -6.10 3.80
N LYS A 109 10.93 -5.45 4.86
CA LYS A 109 10.08 -4.63 5.71
C LYS A 109 9.47 -3.50 4.88
N PHE A 110 8.29 -3.05 5.25
CA PHE A 110 7.60 -2.01 4.48
C PHE A 110 8.41 -0.70 4.38
N SER A 111 9.10 -0.30 5.45
CA SER A 111 10.01 0.86 5.41
C SER A 111 11.15 0.70 4.39
N GLU A 112 11.63 -0.54 4.18
CA GLU A 112 12.63 -0.85 3.16
C GLU A 112 12.00 -0.78 1.75
N ILE A 113 10.73 -1.18 1.59
CA ILE A 113 10.01 -1.02 0.31
C ILE A 113 9.93 0.45 -0.07
N ILE A 114 9.60 1.35 0.87
CA ILE A 114 9.58 2.79 0.61
C ILE A 114 10.95 3.28 0.12
N ASN A 115 12.03 2.93 0.84
CA ASN A 115 13.39 3.32 0.44
C ASN A 115 13.78 2.82 -0.96
N ILE A 116 13.28 1.64 -1.35
CA ILE A 116 13.59 1.04 -2.66
C ILE A 116 12.79 1.72 -3.78
N LEU A 117 11.55 2.13 -3.52
CA LEU A 117 10.68 2.76 -4.52
C LEU A 117 10.86 4.29 -4.63
N ASP A 118 11.35 4.94 -3.58
CA ASP A 118 11.65 6.38 -3.54
C ASP A 118 12.99 6.63 -2.83
N PRO A 119 14.11 6.27 -3.47
CA PRO A 119 15.45 6.38 -2.87
C PRO A 119 15.89 7.83 -2.66
N ALA A 120 15.35 8.78 -3.42
CA ALA A 120 15.59 10.21 -3.25
C ALA A 120 14.69 10.84 -2.18
N HIS A 121 13.78 10.07 -1.56
CA HIS A 121 12.88 10.50 -0.51
C HIS A 121 11.99 11.70 -0.89
N LEU A 122 11.62 11.81 -2.17
CA LEU A 122 10.96 12.99 -2.72
C LEU A 122 9.47 13.04 -2.37
N TYR A 123 8.79 11.90 -2.26
CA TYR A 123 7.34 11.86 -2.12
C TYR A 123 6.82 10.80 -1.16
N LEU A 124 7.26 9.55 -1.27
CA LEU A 124 6.70 8.43 -0.51
C LEU A 124 7.04 8.54 0.97
N HIS A 125 8.26 8.99 1.29
CA HIS A 125 8.70 9.17 2.67
C HIS A 125 7.89 10.22 3.42
N THR A 126 7.78 11.41 2.82
CA THR A 126 7.07 12.54 3.41
C THR A 126 5.57 12.23 3.54
N THR A 127 4.98 11.69 2.49
CA THR A 127 3.58 11.24 2.48
C THR A 127 3.33 10.19 3.56
N TYR A 128 4.14 9.14 3.63
CA TYR A 128 3.97 8.10 4.63
C TYR A 128 4.17 8.60 6.07
N ALA A 129 5.12 9.51 6.29
CA ALA A 129 5.35 10.10 7.60
C ALA A 129 4.15 10.93 8.07
N VAL A 130 3.57 11.76 7.20
CA VAL A 130 2.36 12.55 7.49
C VAL A 130 1.19 11.62 7.84
N LEU A 131 0.89 10.65 6.97
CA LEU A 131 -0.22 9.72 7.18
C LEU A 131 -0.04 8.83 8.41
N SER A 132 1.20 8.59 8.83
CA SER A 132 1.50 7.79 10.02
C SER A 132 1.13 8.49 11.33
N GLN A 133 1.06 9.82 11.35
CA GLN A 133 0.83 10.61 12.57
C GLN A 133 -0.53 10.32 13.21
N VAL A 134 -1.57 10.04 12.42
CA VAL A 134 -2.92 9.79 12.92
C VAL A 134 -3.15 8.32 13.31
N THR A 135 -2.37 7.41 12.73
CA THR A 135 -2.57 5.96 12.87
C THR A 135 -1.85 5.33 14.05
N HIS A 136 -0.77 5.94 14.54
CA HIS A 136 -0.03 5.44 15.70
C HIS A 136 -0.40 6.27 16.92
N VAL A 137 -0.84 5.60 17.99
CA VAL A 137 -1.00 6.21 19.31
C VAL A 137 0.39 6.59 19.82
N THR A 138 0.79 7.81 19.57
CA THR A 138 2.05 8.42 20.00
C THR A 138 1.74 9.64 20.88
N PRO A 139 2.68 10.14 21.69
CA PRO A 139 2.47 11.39 22.41
C PRO A 139 2.00 12.51 21.48
N GLY A 140 2.56 12.62 20.26
CA GLY A 140 2.14 13.61 19.26
C GLY A 140 0.70 13.45 18.76
N SER A 141 0.21 12.21 18.59
CA SER A 141 -1.18 11.97 18.18
C SER A 141 -2.17 12.25 19.31
N GLN A 142 -1.76 12.07 20.57
CA GLN A 142 -2.57 12.37 21.76
C GLN A 142 -2.60 13.87 22.06
N THR A 143 -1.51 14.58 21.83
CA THR A 143 -1.41 16.01 22.11
C THR A 143 -2.05 16.91 21.06
N ARG A 144 -2.51 16.36 19.92
CA ARG A 144 -3.25 17.11 18.90
C ARG A 144 -4.52 17.79 19.45
N TYR A 145 -5.06 17.28 20.55
CA TYR A 145 -6.25 17.83 21.19
C TYR A 145 -5.94 18.88 22.26
N PHE A 146 -4.68 19.31 22.35
CA PHE A 146 -4.26 20.39 23.22
C PHE A 146 -3.57 21.48 22.38
N ALA A 147 -3.90 22.74 22.67
CA ALA A 147 -3.17 23.88 22.17
C ALA A 147 -2.59 24.68 23.35
N VAL A 148 -1.57 25.48 23.08
CA VAL A 148 -1.04 26.45 24.05
C VAL A 148 -1.47 27.84 23.59
N GLU A 149 -2.31 28.49 24.38
CA GLU A 149 -2.74 29.87 24.17
C GLU A 149 -2.43 30.67 25.44
N ASN A 150 -1.69 31.77 25.32
CA ASN A 150 -1.26 32.61 26.45
C ASN A 150 -0.60 31.83 27.61
N ASP A 151 0.31 30.90 27.30
CA ASP A 151 0.98 29.99 28.25
C ASP A 151 0.04 29.02 29.02
N GLU A 152 -1.24 28.93 28.61
CA GLU A 152 -2.19 27.97 29.16
C GLU A 152 -2.48 26.83 28.18
N LEU A 153 -2.58 25.61 28.72
CA LEU A 153 -3.01 24.45 27.95
C LEU A 153 -4.53 24.47 27.80
N ILE A 154 -5.00 24.63 26.58
CA ILE A 154 -6.43 24.64 26.24
C ILE A 154 -6.81 23.39 25.44
N LEU A 155 -8.10 23.05 25.45
CA LEU A 155 -8.64 22.03 24.54
C LEU A 155 -8.62 22.57 23.12
N ASP A 156 -7.91 21.87 22.24
CA ASP A 156 -8.14 21.96 20.80
C ASP A 156 -9.11 20.81 20.46
N PRO A 157 -10.39 21.06 20.13
CA PRO A 157 -11.32 20.00 19.73
C PRO A 157 -10.89 19.28 18.44
N GLY A 158 -9.75 19.66 17.87
CA GLY A 158 -9.24 19.26 16.59
C GLY A 158 -9.64 20.32 15.57
N ARG A 159 -8.68 20.80 14.77
CA ARG A 159 -9.01 21.58 13.57
C ARG A 159 -10.04 20.81 12.75
N ALA A 160 -11.15 21.48 12.41
CA ALA A 160 -12.18 20.95 11.51
C ALA A 160 -11.61 20.61 10.12
N GLU A 161 -10.52 21.27 9.72
CA GLU A 161 -9.82 21.05 8.46
C GLU A 161 -8.45 20.40 8.70
N ASP A 162 -8.16 19.35 7.95
CA ASP A 162 -6.84 18.72 7.98
C ASP A 162 -5.87 19.55 7.13
N GLY A 163 -4.84 20.12 7.77
CA GLY A 163 -3.78 20.85 7.07
C GLY A 163 -3.02 20.01 6.04
N PHE A 164 -3.20 18.68 6.07
CA PHE A 164 -2.61 17.73 5.15
C PHE A 164 -3.64 17.06 4.21
N GLY A 165 -4.85 17.60 4.06
CA GLY A 165 -5.88 17.02 3.21
C GLY A 165 -5.43 16.76 1.76
N ASN A 166 -4.60 17.65 1.20
CA ASN A 166 -3.98 17.45 -0.12
C ASN A 166 -3.05 16.24 -0.19
N VAL A 167 -2.32 15.94 0.90
CA VAL A 167 -1.46 14.75 1.00
C VAL A 167 -2.32 13.49 1.02
N THR A 168 -3.43 13.52 1.76
CA THR A 168 -4.42 12.44 1.82
C THR A 168 -4.98 12.11 0.44
N VAL A 169 -5.52 13.11 -0.26
CA VAL A 169 -6.09 12.92 -1.61
C VAL A 169 -5.02 12.50 -2.61
N GLY A 170 -3.83 13.11 -2.53
CA GLY A 170 -2.69 12.74 -3.36
C GLY A 170 -2.30 11.26 -3.18
N ALA A 171 -2.21 10.80 -1.93
CA ALA A 171 -1.88 9.41 -1.62
C ALA A 171 -2.95 8.42 -2.12
N LEU A 172 -4.25 8.77 -1.99
CA LEU A 172 -5.34 7.95 -2.54
C LEU A 172 -5.26 7.85 -4.06
N ALA A 173 -5.01 8.97 -4.74
CA ALA A 173 -4.84 9.00 -6.20
C ALA A 173 -3.63 8.16 -6.64
N PHE A 174 -2.49 8.37 -5.99
CA PHE A 174 -1.25 7.62 -6.22
C PHE A 174 -1.44 6.12 -6.05
N ALA A 175 -2.05 5.70 -4.94
CA ALA A 175 -2.31 4.29 -4.67
C ALA A 175 -3.21 3.66 -5.74
N MET A 176 -4.30 4.35 -6.12
CA MET A 176 -5.24 3.85 -7.13
C MET A 176 -4.59 3.78 -8.52
N MET A 177 -3.83 4.81 -8.91
CA MET A 177 -3.15 4.84 -10.19
C MET A 177 -2.13 3.72 -10.31
N GLY A 178 -1.27 3.55 -9.30
CA GLY A 178 -0.28 2.48 -9.27
C GLY A 178 -0.90 1.08 -9.31
N ALA A 179 -1.97 0.83 -8.53
CA ALA A 179 -2.64 -0.47 -8.55
C ALA A 179 -3.38 -0.74 -9.88
N THR A 180 -4.00 0.29 -10.46
CA THR A 180 -4.71 0.19 -11.75
C THR A 180 -3.74 -0.03 -12.90
N TRP A 181 -2.57 0.62 -12.87
CA TRP A 181 -1.52 0.42 -13.85
C TRP A 181 -1.06 -1.04 -13.88
N VAL A 182 -0.76 -1.63 -12.71
CA VAL A 182 -0.37 -3.05 -12.62
C VAL A 182 -1.47 -3.96 -13.18
N LEU A 183 -2.74 -3.70 -12.86
CA LEU A 183 -3.85 -4.48 -13.40
C LEU A 183 -3.95 -4.36 -14.93
N ALA A 184 -3.91 -3.13 -15.46
CA ALA A 184 -3.99 -2.85 -16.88
C ALA A 184 -2.82 -3.52 -17.63
N HIS A 185 -1.61 -3.44 -17.08
CA HIS A 185 -0.43 -4.07 -17.63
C HIS A 185 -0.54 -5.60 -17.65
N MET A 186 -0.99 -6.23 -16.54
CA MET A 186 -1.24 -7.68 -16.51
C MET A 186 -2.29 -8.12 -17.54
N MET A 187 -3.27 -7.28 -17.85
CA MET A 187 -4.37 -7.59 -18.74
C MET A 187 -4.12 -7.18 -20.21
N HIS A 188 -2.98 -6.55 -20.52
CA HIS A 188 -2.70 -5.91 -21.81
C HIS A 188 -3.81 -4.92 -22.22
N ASP A 189 -4.32 -4.15 -21.27
CA ASP A 189 -5.35 -3.14 -21.49
C ASP A 189 -4.72 -1.82 -21.96
N THR A 190 -4.46 -1.71 -23.26
CA THR A 190 -3.78 -0.55 -23.85
C THR A 190 -4.56 0.74 -23.68
N GLU A 191 -5.89 0.70 -23.83
CA GLU A 191 -6.75 1.88 -23.65
C GLU A 191 -6.66 2.42 -22.21
N ARG A 192 -6.65 1.51 -21.22
CA ARG A 192 -6.49 1.90 -19.82
C ARG A 192 -5.09 2.45 -19.54
N LEU A 193 -4.05 1.85 -20.11
CA LEU A 193 -2.68 2.34 -19.96
C LEU A 193 -2.52 3.75 -20.53
N GLU A 194 -3.04 4.02 -21.73
CA GLU A 194 -3.05 5.37 -22.32
C GLU A 194 -3.84 6.37 -21.48
N ALA A 195 -4.97 5.95 -20.89
CA ALA A 195 -5.73 6.79 -19.99
C ALA A 195 -4.95 7.14 -18.71
N LEU A 196 -4.27 6.16 -18.11
CA LEU A 196 -3.43 6.36 -16.94
C LEU A 196 -2.26 7.28 -17.23
N ASP A 197 -1.64 7.17 -18.41
CA ASP A 197 -0.55 8.04 -18.85
C ASP A 197 -0.98 9.52 -18.90
N ARG A 198 -2.14 9.79 -19.50
CA ARG A 198 -2.74 11.15 -19.49
C ARG A 198 -3.02 11.66 -18.07
N TYR A 199 -3.47 10.80 -17.17
CA TYR A 199 -3.69 11.19 -15.77
C TYR A 199 -2.39 11.43 -15.02
N SER A 200 -1.36 10.62 -15.28
CA SER A 200 0.00 10.76 -14.75
C SER A 200 0.55 12.13 -15.11
N ASP A 201 0.50 12.50 -16.39
CA ASP A 201 0.98 13.80 -16.87
C ASP A 201 0.23 14.98 -16.27
N ARG A 202 -1.09 14.86 -16.15
CA ARG A 202 -1.95 15.92 -15.60
C ARG A 202 -1.75 16.12 -14.10
N LEU A 203 -1.63 15.02 -13.36
CA LEU A 203 -1.57 15.04 -11.90
C LEU A 203 -0.13 15.03 -11.36
N LYS A 204 0.87 14.85 -12.23
CA LYS A 204 2.29 14.67 -11.87
C LYS A 204 2.49 13.51 -10.89
N ILE A 205 1.78 12.41 -11.14
CA ILE A 205 1.83 11.18 -10.35
C ILE A 205 2.50 10.09 -11.17
N PRO A 206 3.67 9.57 -10.77
CA PRO A 206 4.32 8.47 -11.48
C PRO A 206 3.46 7.20 -11.46
N LEU A 207 3.54 6.39 -12.52
CA LEU A 207 2.80 5.11 -12.64
C LEU A 207 3.63 3.88 -12.23
N ARG A 208 4.95 4.03 -12.22
CA ARG A 208 5.95 3.00 -11.88
C ARG A 208 7.09 3.61 -11.07
N TYR A 209 7.80 2.78 -10.31
CA TYR A 209 8.85 3.22 -9.35
C TYR A 209 10.15 2.44 -9.49
N ASP A 210 10.30 1.69 -10.58
CA ASP A 210 11.50 0.93 -10.88
C ASP A 210 12.43 1.66 -11.85
N GLU A 211 12.16 2.91 -12.22
CA GLU A 211 12.93 3.69 -13.20
C GLU A 211 14.42 3.82 -12.87
N ASP A 212 14.78 3.80 -11.59
CA ASP A 212 16.16 3.85 -11.11
C ASP A 212 16.73 2.46 -10.76
N TRP A 213 15.93 1.40 -10.89
CA TRP A 213 16.39 0.05 -10.52
C TRP A 213 17.39 -0.51 -11.52
N PRO A 214 18.38 -1.31 -11.08
CA PRO A 214 19.23 -2.05 -12.00
C PRO A 214 18.40 -2.98 -12.90
N ALA A 215 18.74 -3.08 -14.18
CA ALA A 215 18.01 -3.92 -15.15
C ALA A 215 17.88 -5.38 -14.68
N SER A 216 18.89 -5.92 -14.01
CA SER A 216 18.88 -7.29 -13.46
C SER A 216 17.83 -7.54 -12.38
N GLN A 217 17.20 -6.48 -11.85
CA GLN A 217 16.18 -6.58 -10.80
C GLN A 217 14.77 -6.34 -11.33
N ARG A 218 14.61 -5.81 -12.56
CA ARG A 218 13.30 -5.51 -13.14
C ARG A 218 12.68 -6.74 -13.77
N ALA A 219 11.38 -6.92 -13.57
CA ALA A 219 10.57 -7.93 -14.25
C ALA A 219 10.08 -7.46 -15.63
N HIS A 220 10.04 -6.14 -15.84
CA HIS A 220 9.48 -5.47 -17.00
C HIS A 220 10.50 -4.46 -17.55
N HIS A 221 10.77 -4.50 -18.85
CA HIS A 221 11.85 -3.75 -19.53
C HIS A 221 11.35 -2.75 -20.56
N ASP A 222 10.04 -2.70 -20.72
CA ASP A 222 9.24 -1.71 -21.44
C ASP A 222 9.55 -0.28 -21.01
#